data_AF-A0A1F8PY00-F1
#
_entry.id   AF-A0A1F8PY00-F1
#
_cell.length_a   1.000
_cell.length_b   1.000
_cell.length_c   1.000
_cell.angle_alpha   90.00
_cell.angle_beta   90.00
_cell.angle_gamma   90.00
#
_symmetry.space_group_name_H-M   'P 1'
#
loop_
_entity.id
_entity.type
_entity.pdbx_description
1 polymer ?
#
loop_
_entity_poly.entity_id
_entity_poly.type
_entity_poly.pdbx_seq_one_letter_code
_entity_poly.pdbx_strand_id
1 'polypeptide(L)'
;MDDKQKIPLLYTFYFGENAASAQRSASRRLAKWSNAFDAWIDLRSREVSKNAVYMCVIAWRRLARQQQGKMPWEITAGDIHQHIDWMKAQGLSRSSITYALGSFTSFYAWCDERGVDKGCGKGFNPAKEVGKNRMGPFECACMLSGKEVEALLGLFSRDETTLGKRNFALILARLHLGVSSTKIRMLKWEQLEVDGEGAWVRWRQAGERGRLPHVVWDAIKEYLQVSGRLDGMQAGKVIFAMLRDPSRKGTGGKAGDWKEERCLSSDANLRILKLYGRRLGIVEDKLNYHALRRAAIRLRLDQGESVEAMQRFVDSLDRPNDTMSRLSKMPQLAQAAEDDQGGKWGEIEVPAHGFGPSNISDRTRHGWYSHRKDQSAVQAVMDEGITGVKQEIQCLRTLMRGLVEWESDEAVTMPAYTLAAHRLADLVTAAKAMKQSQRDDWTDDYLRELDERLVAHGRPSMGAQIRVAALAYGTDGDATDGRLQEEVATTRLLLRNIYCQAMETKDGQDYVHLVDLYGKGCVRLIKVVRLQAVEPGQVRRYLTACLTQAIRELRQEWGLDP
;
A
#
# COMPACT_ATOMS: atom_id res chain seq x y z
N MET A 1 -23.82 -0.69 -31.06
CA MET A 1 -23.08 -0.45 -29.81
C MET A 1 -22.90 -1.79 -29.13
N ASP A 2 -21.71 -2.36 -29.27
CA ASP A 2 -21.34 -3.58 -28.57
C ASP A 2 -21.17 -3.24 -27.08
N ASP A 3 -22.09 -3.74 -26.25
CA ASP A 3 -21.93 -3.77 -24.81
C ASP A 3 -20.65 -4.56 -24.54
N LYS A 4 -19.53 -3.86 -24.26
CA LYS A 4 -18.23 -4.50 -24.01
C LYS A 4 -18.42 -5.46 -22.85
N GLN A 5 -18.62 -6.74 -23.20
CA GLN A 5 -19.08 -7.75 -22.29
C GLN A 5 -18.11 -7.79 -21.11
N LYS A 6 -18.57 -7.31 -19.95
CA LYS A 6 -17.75 -7.25 -18.73
C LYS A 6 -17.26 -8.67 -18.45
N ILE A 7 -15.93 -8.87 -18.49
CA ILE A 7 -15.32 -10.17 -18.22
C ILE A 7 -15.51 -10.47 -16.73
N PRO A 8 -16.21 -11.56 -16.34
CA PRO A 8 -16.41 -11.86 -14.94
C PRO A 8 -15.11 -12.13 -14.18
N LEU A 9 -15.07 -11.82 -12.88
CA LEU A 9 -13.83 -11.84 -12.10
C LEU A 9 -13.16 -13.22 -12.05
N LEU A 10 -13.93 -14.30 -11.92
CA LEU A 10 -13.36 -15.64 -11.87
C LEU A 10 -12.56 -16.00 -13.13
N TYR A 11 -12.99 -15.57 -14.33
CA TYR A 11 -12.19 -15.78 -15.54
C TYR A 11 -10.82 -15.12 -15.44
N THR A 12 -10.74 -13.92 -14.88
CA THR A 12 -9.47 -13.21 -14.71
C THR A 12 -8.54 -13.91 -13.72
N PHE A 13 -9.09 -14.67 -12.76
CA PHE A 13 -8.29 -15.39 -11.77
C PHE A 13 -7.67 -16.65 -12.37
N TYR A 14 -8.45 -17.42 -13.13
CA TYR A 14 -8.04 -18.70 -13.71
C TYR A 14 -7.22 -18.56 -14.98
N PHE A 15 -7.58 -17.63 -15.86
CA PHE A 15 -6.99 -17.52 -17.21
C PHE A 15 -6.11 -16.29 -17.38
N GLY A 16 -6.08 -15.39 -16.40
CA GLY A 16 -5.27 -14.17 -16.46
C GLY A 16 -5.56 -13.36 -17.72
N GLU A 17 -4.55 -13.28 -18.58
CA GLU A 17 -4.60 -12.55 -19.86
C GLU A 17 -5.53 -13.20 -20.88
N ASN A 18 -5.70 -14.53 -20.80
CA ASN A 18 -6.57 -15.29 -21.70
C ASN A 18 -8.05 -15.28 -21.29
N ALA A 19 -8.45 -14.47 -20.29
CA ALA A 19 -9.80 -14.47 -19.73
C ALA A 19 -10.90 -14.16 -20.75
N ALA A 20 -10.67 -13.18 -21.64
CA ALA A 20 -11.64 -12.83 -22.69
C ALA A 20 -11.84 -13.99 -23.69
N SER A 21 -10.75 -14.63 -24.09
CA SER A 21 -10.82 -15.79 -24.98
C SER A 21 -11.50 -16.98 -24.29
N ALA A 22 -11.08 -17.27 -23.06
CA ALA A 22 -11.64 -18.34 -22.26
C ALA A 22 -13.14 -18.16 -21.99
N GLN A 23 -13.62 -16.92 -21.83
CA GLN A 23 -15.06 -16.63 -21.65
C GLN A 23 -15.88 -17.05 -22.89
N ARG A 24 -15.37 -16.79 -24.10
CA ARG A 24 -16.05 -17.16 -25.35
C ARG A 24 -16.15 -18.67 -25.54
N SER A 25 -15.14 -19.41 -25.09
CA SER A 25 -15.09 -20.89 -25.19
C SER A 25 -15.47 -21.60 -23.89
N ALA A 26 -15.95 -20.88 -22.87
CA ALA A 26 -16.17 -21.45 -21.55
C ALA A 26 -17.31 -22.46 -21.55
N SER A 27 -17.18 -23.50 -20.70
CA SER A 27 -18.34 -24.34 -20.40
C SER A 27 -19.47 -23.49 -19.79
N ARG A 28 -20.72 -23.85 -20.08
CA ARG A 28 -21.91 -23.20 -19.47
C ARG A 28 -21.84 -23.24 -17.94
N ARG A 29 -21.23 -24.29 -17.39
CA ARG A 29 -21.01 -24.46 -15.95
C ARG A 29 -20.07 -23.38 -15.40
N LEU A 30 -18.95 -23.13 -16.07
CA LEU A 30 -18.01 -22.07 -15.68
C LEU A 30 -18.63 -20.67 -15.76
N ALA A 31 -19.41 -20.40 -16.82
CA ALA A 31 -20.11 -19.14 -16.95
C ALA A 31 -21.10 -18.90 -15.79
N LYS A 32 -21.85 -19.93 -15.38
CA LYS A 32 -22.75 -19.85 -14.22
C LYS A 32 -22.01 -19.51 -12.93
N TRP A 33 -20.92 -20.22 -12.62
CA TRP A 33 -20.10 -19.95 -11.43
C TRP A 33 -19.46 -18.56 -11.44
N SER A 34 -19.02 -18.11 -12.62
CA SER A 34 -18.41 -16.79 -12.79
C SER A 34 -19.40 -15.66 -12.58
N ASN A 35 -20.62 -15.79 -13.12
CA ASN A 35 -21.70 -14.83 -12.90
C ASN A 35 -22.19 -14.85 -11.44
N ALA A 36 -22.26 -16.03 -10.82
CA ALA A 36 -22.56 -16.19 -9.40
C ALA A 36 -21.55 -15.46 -8.52
N PHE A 37 -20.25 -15.55 -8.84
CA PHE A 37 -19.20 -14.85 -8.10
C PHE A 37 -19.31 -13.33 -8.21
N ASP A 38 -19.55 -12.79 -9.40
CA ASP A 38 -19.76 -11.35 -9.59
C ASP A 38 -21.00 -10.86 -8.84
N ALA A 39 -22.12 -11.58 -8.92
CA ALA A 39 -23.34 -11.26 -8.18
C ALA A 39 -23.13 -11.31 -6.66
N TRP A 40 -22.36 -12.29 -6.16
CA TRP A 40 -22.00 -12.36 -4.76
C TRP A 40 -21.12 -11.19 -4.33
N ILE A 41 -20.09 -10.82 -5.12
CA ILE A 41 -19.23 -9.65 -4.85
C ILE A 41 -20.05 -8.36 -4.84
N ASP A 42 -20.99 -8.19 -5.78
CA ASP A 42 -21.87 -7.03 -5.84
C ASP A 42 -22.77 -6.94 -4.60
N LEU A 43 -23.34 -8.06 -4.16
CA LEU A 43 -24.10 -8.12 -2.90
C LEU A 43 -23.22 -7.73 -1.70
N ARG A 44 -22.02 -8.32 -1.59
CA ARG A 44 -21.08 -8.01 -0.51
C ARG A 44 -20.66 -6.54 -0.52
N SER A 45 -20.54 -5.91 -1.68
CA SER A 45 -20.19 -4.47 -1.79
C SER A 45 -21.26 -3.53 -1.22
N ARG A 46 -22.51 -4.00 -1.11
CA ARG A 46 -23.63 -3.28 -0.50
C ARG A 46 -23.69 -3.52 1.02
N GLU A 47 -23.25 -4.69 1.48
CA GLU A 47 -23.36 -5.10 2.88
C GLU A 47 -22.12 -4.76 3.71
N VAL A 48 -20.93 -4.78 3.11
CA VAL A 48 -19.66 -4.63 3.83
C VAL A 48 -18.76 -3.58 3.19
N SER A 49 -17.74 -3.15 3.93
CA SER A 49 -16.78 -2.15 3.44
C SER A 49 -16.07 -2.61 2.16
N LYS A 50 -15.68 -1.66 1.30
CA LYS A 50 -14.91 -1.91 0.07
C LYS A 50 -13.63 -2.71 0.33
N ASN A 51 -12.94 -2.45 1.45
CA ASN A 51 -11.74 -3.19 1.82
C ASN A 51 -12.03 -4.67 2.11
N ALA A 52 -13.16 -4.98 2.77
CA ALA A 52 -13.57 -6.35 3.02
C ALA A 52 -13.82 -7.09 1.68
N VAL A 53 -14.54 -6.47 0.75
CA VAL A 53 -14.75 -7.02 -0.60
C VAL A 53 -13.42 -7.27 -1.31
N TYR A 54 -12.52 -6.28 -1.30
CA TYR A 54 -11.18 -6.42 -1.88
C TYR A 54 -10.42 -7.62 -1.29
N MET A 55 -10.46 -7.81 0.03
CA MET A 55 -9.83 -8.96 0.67
C MET A 55 -10.47 -10.30 0.27
N CYS A 56 -11.79 -10.35 0.04
CA CYS A 56 -12.46 -11.53 -0.51
C CYS A 56 -11.96 -11.87 -1.92
N VAL A 57 -11.86 -10.86 -2.79
CA VAL A 57 -11.34 -10.98 -4.16
C VAL A 57 -9.90 -11.49 -4.15
N ILE A 58 -9.04 -10.94 -3.30
CA ILE A 58 -7.64 -11.36 -3.18
C ILE A 58 -7.54 -12.81 -2.67
N ALA A 59 -8.36 -13.21 -1.70
CA ALA A 59 -8.39 -14.59 -1.21
C ALA A 59 -8.75 -15.58 -2.33
N TRP A 60 -9.81 -15.30 -3.09
CA TRP A 60 -10.23 -16.13 -4.22
C TRP A 60 -9.19 -16.19 -5.34
N ARG A 61 -8.59 -15.06 -5.69
CA ARG A 61 -7.52 -15.01 -6.69
C ARG A 61 -6.32 -15.87 -6.29
N ARG A 62 -5.96 -15.90 -4.99
CA ARG A 62 -4.87 -16.75 -4.49
C ARG A 62 -5.25 -18.23 -4.58
N LEU A 63 -6.47 -18.59 -4.15
CA LEU A 63 -6.96 -19.97 -4.22
C LEU A 63 -6.97 -20.50 -5.66
N ALA A 64 -7.58 -19.75 -6.59
CA ALA A 64 -7.68 -20.13 -8.00
C ALA A 64 -6.30 -20.35 -8.65
N ARG A 65 -5.30 -19.52 -8.31
CA ARG A 65 -3.94 -19.65 -8.83
C ARG A 65 -3.18 -20.84 -8.26
N GLN A 66 -3.37 -21.15 -6.99
CA GLN A 66 -2.67 -22.25 -6.34
C GLN A 66 -3.21 -23.62 -6.78
N GLN A 67 -4.52 -23.73 -7.00
CA GLN A 67 -5.18 -25.00 -7.34
C GLN A 67 -5.05 -25.40 -8.81
N GLN A 68 -4.14 -24.76 -9.56
CA GLN A 68 -3.72 -25.03 -10.94
C GLN A 68 -4.73 -25.85 -11.77
N GLY A 69 -5.77 -25.18 -12.27
CA GLY A 69 -6.73 -25.78 -13.21
C GLY A 69 -7.99 -26.35 -12.58
N LYS A 70 -8.06 -26.53 -11.25
CA LYS A 70 -9.31 -26.94 -10.59
C LYS A 70 -10.35 -25.82 -10.60
N MET A 71 -11.50 -26.11 -11.18
CA MET A 71 -12.65 -25.22 -11.21
C MET A 71 -13.33 -25.13 -9.84
N PRO A 72 -14.14 -24.09 -9.53
CA PRO A 72 -14.75 -23.92 -8.22
C PRO A 72 -15.57 -25.12 -7.72
N TRP A 73 -16.22 -25.88 -8.61
CA TRP A 73 -16.98 -27.08 -8.25
C TRP A 73 -16.11 -28.34 -8.05
N GLU A 74 -14.82 -28.29 -8.38
CA GLU A 74 -13.86 -29.39 -8.22
C GLU A 74 -13.02 -29.24 -6.95
N ILE A 75 -13.11 -28.09 -6.29
CA ILE A 75 -12.40 -27.81 -5.05
C ILE A 75 -12.97 -28.68 -3.92
N THR A 76 -12.10 -29.45 -3.29
CA THR A 76 -12.40 -30.32 -2.14
C THR A 76 -11.97 -29.68 -0.81
N ALA A 77 -12.38 -30.26 0.32
CA ALA A 77 -11.86 -29.85 1.62
C ALA A 77 -10.33 -30.02 1.73
N GLY A 78 -9.78 -31.08 1.12
CA GLY A 78 -8.33 -31.31 1.05
C GLY A 78 -7.58 -30.19 0.33
N ASP A 79 -8.17 -29.65 -0.75
CA ASP A 79 -7.60 -28.50 -1.49
C ASP A 79 -7.57 -27.23 -0.63
N ILE A 80 -8.62 -27.00 0.17
CA ILE A 80 -8.68 -25.87 1.10
C ILE A 80 -7.65 -26.06 2.23
N HIS A 81 -7.45 -27.27 2.76
CA HIS A 81 -6.38 -27.55 3.72
C HIS A 81 -5.00 -27.26 3.13
N GLN A 82 -4.72 -27.77 1.93
CA GLN A 82 -3.47 -27.49 1.22
C GLN A 82 -3.27 -25.99 0.96
N HIS A 83 -4.34 -25.25 0.65
CA HIS A 83 -4.29 -23.80 0.51
C HIS A 83 -3.93 -23.10 1.82
N ILE A 84 -4.51 -23.53 2.93
CA ILE A 84 -4.20 -22.98 4.25
C ILE A 84 -2.75 -23.24 4.62
N ASP A 85 -2.24 -24.46 4.39
CA ASP A 85 -0.86 -24.79 4.72
C ASP A 85 0.13 -24.03 3.83
N TRP A 86 -0.20 -23.84 2.55
CA TRP A 86 0.53 -22.92 1.69
C TRP A 86 0.51 -21.48 2.23
N MET A 87 -0.66 -20.96 2.66
CA MET A 87 -0.74 -19.62 3.24
C MET A 87 0.12 -19.48 4.51
N LYS A 88 0.18 -20.52 5.35
CA LYS A 88 1.08 -20.55 6.53
C LYS A 88 2.55 -20.53 6.10
N ALA A 89 2.93 -21.36 5.13
CA ALA A 89 4.30 -21.41 4.61
C ALA A 89 4.74 -20.09 3.97
N GLN A 90 3.80 -19.33 3.42
CA GLN A 90 4.03 -17.96 2.92
C GLN A 90 4.06 -16.89 4.03
N GLY A 91 4.00 -17.28 5.31
CA GLY A 91 4.03 -16.37 6.45
C GLY A 91 2.76 -15.52 6.62
N LEU A 92 1.62 -15.91 6.02
CA LEU A 92 0.39 -15.15 6.22
C LEU A 92 -0.10 -15.32 7.66
N SER A 93 -0.56 -14.21 8.23
CA SER A 93 -1.12 -14.21 9.59
C SER A 93 -2.34 -15.12 9.70
N ARG A 94 -2.54 -15.71 10.88
CA ARG A 94 -3.73 -16.51 11.20
C ARG A 94 -5.04 -15.74 10.92
N SER A 95 -5.06 -14.43 11.17
CA SER A 95 -6.19 -13.57 10.84
C SER A 95 -6.50 -13.52 9.34
N SER A 96 -5.47 -13.45 8.50
CA SER A 96 -5.61 -13.45 7.03
C SER A 96 -6.14 -14.79 6.53
N ILE A 97 -5.68 -15.89 7.12
CA ILE A 97 -6.15 -17.26 6.83
C ILE A 97 -7.62 -17.41 7.22
N THR A 98 -7.99 -17.02 8.44
CA THR A 98 -9.39 -17.08 8.92
C THR A 98 -10.31 -16.23 8.05
N TYR A 99 -9.85 -15.05 7.59
CA TYR A 99 -10.61 -14.20 6.68
C TYR A 99 -10.82 -14.83 5.29
N ALA A 100 -9.76 -15.43 4.72
CA ALA A 100 -9.83 -16.14 3.46
C ALA A 100 -10.82 -17.31 3.55
N LEU A 101 -10.71 -18.14 4.59
CA LEU A 101 -11.62 -19.25 4.84
C LEU A 101 -13.07 -18.77 5.00
N GLY A 102 -13.30 -17.70 5.76
CA GLY A 102 -14.63 -17.10 5.89
C GLY A 102 -15.21 -16.62 4.55
N SER A 103 -14.37 -16.10 3.66
CA SER A 103 -14.76 -15.69 2.30
C SER A 103 -15.15 -16.89 1.45
N PHE A 104 -14.41 -18.00 1.52
CA PHE A 104 -14.73 -19.24 0.81
C PHE A 104 -16.04 -19.84 1.33
N THR A 105 -16.16 -20.01 2.65
CA THR A 105 -17.38 -20.55 3.28
C THR A 105 -18.62 -19.72 2.90
N SER A 106 -18.51 -18.39 2.91
CA SER A 106 -19.63 -17.50 2.57
C SER A 106 -20.05 -17.59 1.11
N PHE A 107 -19.10 -17.68 0.18
CA PHE A 107 -19.42 -17.81 -1.24
C PHE A 107 -20.09 -19.16 -1.56
N TYR A 108 -19.53 -20.27 -1.08
CA TYR A 108 -20.12 -21.59 -1.33
C TYR A 108 -21.50 -21.74 -0.69
N ALA A 109 -21.71 -21.22 0.52
CA ALA A 109 -23.05 -21.19 1.13
C ALA A 109 -24.05 -20.40 0.28
N TRP A 110 -23.64 -19.23 -0.23
CA TRP A 110 -24.46 -18.41 -1.11
C TRP A 110 -24.81 -19.14 -2.42
N CYS A 111 -23.86 -19.90 -2.99
CA CYS A 111 -24.09 -20.72 -4.19
C CYS A 111 -25.06 -21.87 -3.94
N ASP A 112 -24.94 -22.56 -2.79
CA ASP A 112 -25.81 -23.66 -2.39
C ASP A 112 -27.25 -23.18 -2.18
N GLU A 113 -27.45 -22.09 -1.41
CA GLU A 113 -28.75 -21.48 -1.16
C GLU A 113 -29.50 -21.10 -2.44
N ARG A 114 -28.77 -20.73 -3.49
CA ARG A 114 -29.32 -20.32 -4.79
C ARG A 114 -29.35 -21.43 -5.84
N GLY A 115 -28.87 -22.63 -5.50
CA GLY A 115 -28.80 -23.75 -6.43
C GLY A 115 -28.04 -23.40 -7.71
N VAL A 116 -26.93 -22.64 -7.60
CA VAL A 116 -26.11 -22.20 -8.74
C VAL A 116 -25.72 -23.38 -9.63
N ASP A 117 -25.42 -24.52 -9.00
CA ASP A 117 -25.00 -25.74 -9.67
C ASP A 117 -25.56 -26.99 -8.98
N LYS A 118 -26.62 -27.55 -9.57
CA LYS A 118 -27.24 -28.79 -9.08
C LYS A 118 -26.30 -29.99 -9.10
N GLY A 119 -25.24 -29.97 -9.91
CA GLY A 119 -24.28 -31.06 -10.02
C GLY A 119 -23.37 -31.22 -8.80
N CYS A 120 -23.31 -30.22 -7.91
CA CYS A 120 -22.52 -30.28 -6.68
C CYS A 120 -23.24 -30.98 -5.52
N GLY A 121 -24.55 -31.21 -5.62
CA GLY A 121 -25.38 -31.68 -4.51
C GLY A 121 -25.70 -30.58 -3.49
N LYS A 122 -26.72 -30.84 -2.65
CA LYS A 122 -27.16 -29.91 -1.60
C LYS A 122 -26.15 -29.88 -0.45
N GLY A 123 -25.80 -28.68 0.01
CA GLY A 123 -24.84 -28.46 1.09
C GLY A 123 -23.38 -28.41 0.64
N PHE A 124 -23.10 -28.32 -0.67
CA PHE A 124 -21.73 -28.29 -1.18
C PHE A 124 -20.97 -27.06 -0.67
N ASN A 125 -20.05 -27.27 0.26
CA ASN A 125 -19.18 -26.22 0.80
C ASN A 125 -17.85 -26.82 1.28
N PRO A 126 -16.85 -26.95 0.39
CA PRO A 126 -15.56 -27.56 0.76
C PRO A 126 -14.84 -26.81 1.88
N ALA A 127 -15.11 -25.51 2.04
CA ALA A 127 -14.52 -24.68 3.10
C ALA A 127 -15.21 -24.85 4.47
N LYS A 128 -16.39 -25.50 4.54
CA LYS A 128 -17.12 -25.71 5.80
C LYS A 128 -16.48 -26.81 6.65
N GLU A 129 -15.95 -27.85 6.01
CA GLU A 129 -15.37 -29.04 6.66
C GLU A 129 -14.02 -28.77 7.32
N VAL A 130 -13.24 -27.85 6.76
CA VAL A 130 -11.90 -27.48 7.24
C VAL A 130 -11.91 -26.89 8.66
N GLY A 131 -13.07 -26.41 9.12
CA GLY A 131 -13.22 -25.78 10.42
C GLY A 131 -12.55 -24.41 10.47
N LYS A 132 -13.24 -23.44 11.06
CA LYS A 132 -12.62 -22.12 11.30
C LYS A 132 -11.62 -22.28 12.44
N ASN A 133 -10.36 -21.94 12.20
CA ASN A 133 -9.44 -21.58 13.26
C ASN A 133 -10.00 -20.35 13.98
N ARG A 134 -10.88 -20.59 14.97
CA ARG A 134 -11.42 -19.55 15.84
C ARG A 134 -10.22 -18.98 16.58
N MET A 135 -9.86 -17.75 16.24
CA MET A 135 -8.93 -17.00 17.07
C MET A 135 -9.73 -16.46 18.24
N GLY A 136 -9.23 -16.68 19.45
CA GLY A 136 -9.75 -15.99 20.61
C GLY A 136 -9.66 -14.48 20.40
N PRO A 137 -10.62 -13.69 20.91
CA PRO A 137 -10.42 -12.25 21.04
C PRO A 137 -9.07 -12.01 21.73
N PHE A 138 -8.19 -11.23 21.10
CA PHE A 138 -6.87 -10.85 21.62
C PHE A 138 -5.78 -11.94 21.65
N GLU A 139 -5.99 -13.13 21.08
CA GLU A 139 -4.97 -14.21 21.10
C GLU A 139 -3.62 -13.80 20.47
N CYS A 140 -3.64 -12.91 19.47
CA CYS A 140 -2.43 -12.34 18.85
C CYS A 140 -2.28 -10.84 19.15
N ALA A 141 -2.88 -10.34 20.23
CA ALA A 141 -2.84 -8.92 20.56
C ALA A 141 -1.54 -8.54 21.26
N CYS A 142 -0.65 -7.88 20.52
CA CYS A 142 0.46 -7.15 21.14
C CYS A 142 -0.06 -5.84 21.78
N MET A 143 0.53 -5.46 22.91
CA MET A 143 0.25 -4.22 23.63
C MET A 143 1.57 -3.61 24.11
N LEU A 144 1.59 -2.28 24.26
CA LEU A 144 2.69 -1.60 24.93
C LEU A 144 2.50 -1.76 26.45
N SER A 145 3.59 -2.00 27.18
CA SER A 145 3.61 -1.96 28.64
C SER A 145 3.40 -0.53 29.15
N GLY A 146 3.05 -0.37 30.44
CA GLY A 146 2.93 0.96 31.06
C GLY A 146 4.21 1.79 30.91
N LYS A 147 5.37 1.18 31.15
CA LYS A 147 6.70 1.81 30.98
C LYS A 147 6.94 2.22 29.51
N GLU A 148 6.65 1.35 28.55
CA GLU A 148 6.78 1.67 27.11
C GLU A 148 5.88 2.85 26.71
N VAL A 149 4.67 2.94 27.25
CA VAL A 149 3.76 4.07 27.02
C VAL A 149 4.30 5.36 27.62
N GLU A 150 4.77 5.31 28.86
CA GLU A 150 5.36 6.47 29.56
C GLU A 150 6.59 7.00 28.82
N ALA A 151 7.50 6.12 28.42
CA ALA A 151 8.70 6.48 27.67
C ALA A 151 8.39 7.06 26.29
N LEU A 152 7.39 6.49 25.62
CA LEU A 152 6.89 7.01 24.36
C LEU A 152 6.37 8.44 24.52
N LEU A 153 5.53 8.69 25.52
CA LEU A 153 5.03 10.03 25.84
C LEU A 153 6.15 10.99 26.24
N GLY A 154 7.13 10.54 27.04
CA GLY A 154 8.29 11.33 27.45
C GLY A 154 9.24 11.67 26.29
N LEU A 155 9.36 10.82 25.26
CA LEU A 155 10.10 11.17 24.05
C LEU A 155 9.32 12.15 23.18
N PHE A 156 7.99 12.02 23.08
CA PHE A 156 7.17 12.99 22.36
C PHE A 156 7.16 14.37 23.02
N SER A 157 7.11 14.45 24.36
CA SER A 157 7.05 15.72 25.08
C SER A 157 8.34 16.55 24.96
N ARG A 158 9.50 15.90 24.80
CA ARG A 158 10.80 16.55 24.58
C ARG A 158 10.94 17.17 23.18
N ASP A 159 10.03 16.85 22.26
CA ASP A 159 10.10 17.33 20.88
C ASP A 159 9.47 18.72 20.74
N GLU A 160 10.31 19.73 20.87
CA GLU A 160 9.92 21.15 20.83
C GLU A 160 9.56 21.66 19.42
N THR A 161 9.68 20.83 18.39
CA THR A 161 9.26 21.25 17.06
C THR A 161 7.73 21.34 16.96
N THR A 162 7.21 22.21 16.08
CA THR A 162 5.75 22.30 15.86
C THR A 162 5.14 20.96 15.46
N LEU A 163 5.88 20.13 14.71
CA LEU A 163 5.45 18.78 14.34
C LEU A 163 5.48 17.83 15.55
N GLY A 164 6.51 17.93 16.40
CA GLY A 164 6.61 17.24 17.68
C GLY A 164 5.38 17.49 18.55
N LYS A 165 5.03 18.76 18.79
CA LYS A 165 3.83 19.15 19.56
C LYS A 165 2.53 18.60 18.96
N ARG A 166 2.36 18.66 17.63
CA ARG A 166 1.21 18.00 16.95
C ARG A 166 1.15 16.51 17.25
N ASN A 167 2.30 15.83 17.10
CA ASN A 167 2.40 14.39 17.25
C ASN A 167 2.15 13.98 18.71
N PHE A 168 2.71 14.72 19.66
CA PHE A 168 2.46 14.56 21.10
C PHE A 168 0.96 14.67 21.41
N ALA A 169 0.31 15.77 21.01
CA ALA A 169 -1.12 15.97 21.23
C ALA A 169 -1.97 14.83 20.62
N LEU A 170 -1.60 14.35 19.42
CA LEU A 170 -2.30 13.25 18.74
C LEU A 170 -2.17 11.91 19.46
N ILE A 171 -0.96 11.56 19.92
CA ILE A 171 -0.70 10.32 20.64
C ILE A 171 -1.28 10.36 22.06
N LEU A 172 -1.18 11.51 22.73
CA LEU A 172 -1.78 11.75 24.04
C LEU A 172 -3.31 11.61 23.96
N ALA A 173 -3.95 12.23 22.97
CA ALA A 173 -5.38 12.05 22.71
C ALA A 173 -5.74 10.58 22.49
N ARG A 174 -4.91 9.82 21.77
CA ARG A 174 -5.15 8.39 21.53
C ARG A 174 -5.14 7.55 22.80
N LEU A 175 -4.26 7.87 23.75
CA LEU A 175 -4.17 7.18 25.04
C LEU A 175 -5.28 7.60 26.00
N HIS A 176 -5.64 8.88 26.03
CA HIS A 176 -6.58 9.41 27.01
C HIS A 176 -8.05 9.37 26.60
N LEU A 177 -8.35 9.21 25.30
CA LEU A 177 -9.73 9.27 24.80
C LEU A 177 -10.31 7.93 24.37
N GLY A 178 -9.49 6.89 24.15
CA GLY A 178 -9.98 5.53 23.87
C GLY A 178 -10.70 5.32 22.52
N VAL A 179 -11.24 6.36 21.88
CA VAL A 179 -11.94 6.33 20.59
C VAL A 179 -11.02 5.98 19.42
N SER A 180 -11.57 5.58 18.26
CA SER A 180 -10.77 5.06 17.13
C SER A 180 -9.79 6.09 16.56
N SER A 181 -8.66 5.64 16.00
CA SER A 181 -7.64 6.55 15.44
C SER A 181 -8.22 7.42 14.32
N THR A 182 -9.17 6.89 13.54
CA THR A 182 -9.90 7.64 12.52
C THR A 182 -10.66 8.81 13.13
N LYS A 183 -11.40 8.59 14.23
CA LYS A 183 -12.15 9.67 14.90
C LYS A 183 -11.24 10.77 15.42
N ILE A 184 -10.11 10.41 16.03
CA ILE A 184 -9.14 11.39 16.56
C ILE A 184 -8.52 12.19 15.41
N ARG A 185 -8.08 11.53 14.35
CA ARG A 185 -7.48 12.21 13.18
C ARG A 185 -8.45 13.14 12.47
N MET A 186 -9.72 12.73 12.38
CA MET A 186 -10.78 13.51 11.73
C MET A 186 -11.43 14.52 12.68
N LEU A 187 -10.93 14.67 13.91
CA LEU A 187 -11.46 15.64 14.87
C LEU A 187 -11.38 17.05 14.28
N LYS A 188 -12.54 17.71 14.23
CA LYS A 188 -12.70 19.08 13.77
C LYS A 188 -12.88 20.03 14.94
N TRP A 189 -12.61 21.31 14.71
CA TRP A 189 -12.77 22.36 15.72
C TRP A 189 -14.17 22.48 16.28
N GLU A 190 -15.19 22.44 15.41
CA GLU A 190 -16.62 22.49 15.79
C GLU A 190 -17.08 21.37 16.72
N GLN A 191 -16.28 20.31 16.85
CA GLN A 191 -16.58 19.20 17.76
C GLN A 191 -16.05 19.44 19.16
N LEU A 192 -15.24 20.49 19.37
CA LEU A 192 -14.70 20.88 20.65
C LEU A 192 -15.54 22.02 21.22
N GLU A 193 -16.00 21.84 22.45
CA GLU A 193 -16.75 22.85 23.19
C GLU A 193 -15.96 23.18 24.45
N VAL A 194 -15.84 24.47 24.78
CA VAL A 194 -15.18 24.91 26.01
C VAL A 194 -16.18 25.74 26.79
N ASP A 195 -16.42 25.35 28.04
CA ASP A 195 -17.24 26.07 29.00
C ASP A 195 -16.53 26.22 30.35
N GLY A 196 -17.21 26.76 31.36
CA GLY A 196 -16.62 26.99 32.68
C GLY A 196 -16.20 25.72 33.42
N GLU A 197 -16.68 24.53 33.01
CA GLU A 197 -16.32 23.25 33.62
C GLU A 197 -15.14 22.54 32.91
N GLY A 198 -14.78 23.03 31.72
CA GLY A 198 -13.60 22.60 30.97
C GLY A 198 -13.87 22.41 29.49
N ALA A 199 -13.06 21.55 28.87
CA ALA A 199 -13.18 21.20 27.47
C ALA A 199 -13.99 19.91 27.29
N TRP A 200 -14.75 19.86 26.21
CA TRP A 200 -15.64 18.76 25.85
C TRP A 200 -15.46 18.42 24.37
N VAL A 201 -15.82 17.19 24.00
CA VAL A 201 -15.75 16.70 22.63
C VAL A 201 -17.01 15.93 22.23
N ARG A 202 -17.55 16.23 21.05
CA ARG A 202 -18.63 15.47 20.43
C ARG A 202 -18.13 14.63 19.28
N TRP A 203 -18.10 13.32 19.48
CA TRP A 203 -17.68 12.37 18.43
C TRP A 203 -18.74 12.17 17.33
N ARG A 204 -19.99 12.61 17.56
CA ARG A 204 -21.14 12.45 16.66
C ARG A 204 -21.97 13.73 16.67
N GLN A 205 -22.54 14.11 15.53
CA GLN A 205 -23.29 15.37 15.36
C GLN A 205 -24.51 15.52 16.30
N ALA A 206 -25.11 14.42 16.74
CA ALA A 206 -26.19 14.40 17.73
C ALA A 206 -25.83 13.59 18.99
N GLY A 207 -24.53 13.39 19.24
CA GLY A 207 -24.06 12.62 20.39
C GLY A 207 -23.98 13.47 21.66
N GLU A 208 -24.00 12.79 22.80
CA GLU A 208 -23.60 13.37 24.09
C GLU A 208 -22.16 13.88 24.02
N ARG A 209 -21.92 15.03 24.65
CA ARG A 209 -20.56 15.56 24.81
C ARG A 209 -19.81 14.74 25.83
N GLY A 210 -18.61 14.29 25.48
CA GLY A 210 -17.69 13.63 26.41
C GLY A 210 -16.69 14.64 26.96
N ARG A 211 -16.32 14.52 28.24
CA ARG A 211 -15.31 15.39 28.83
C ARG A 211 -13.95 15.14 28.16
N LEU A 212 -13.31 16.21 27.68
CA LEU A 212 -11.96 16.16 27.13
C LEU A 212 -10.98 16.35 28.30
N PRO A 213 -10.06 15.40 28.58
CA PRO A 213 -9.09 15.54 29.66
C PRO A 213 -8.24 16.80 29.45
N HIS A 214 -8.02 17.56 30.53
CA HIS A 214 -7.32 18.86 30.46
C HIS A 214 -5.95 18.74 29.77
N VAL A 215 -5.17 17.70 30.12
CA VAL A 215 -3.86 17.43 29.50
C VAL A 215 -3.93 17.28 27.98
N VAL A 216 -5.01 16.72 27.44
CA VAL A 216 -5.21 16.59 25.99
C VAL A 216 -5.60 17.93 25.38
N TRP A 217 -6.48 18.67 26.04
CA TRP A 217 -6.89 20.00 25.59
C TRP A 217 -5.71 20.99 25.55
N ASP A 218 -4.89 20.99 26.59
CA ASP A 218 -3.71 21.85 26.69
C ASP A 218 -2.69 21.51 25.62
N ALA A 219 -2.40 20.23 25.39
CA ALA A 219 -1.52 19.81 24.29
C ALA A 219 -2.06 20.20 22.91
N ILE A 220 -3.38 20.13 22.70
CA ILE A 220 -4.01 20.58 21.45
C ILE A 220 -3.85 22.10 21.27
N LYS A 221 -4.13 22.89 22.31
CA LYS A 221 -3.98 24.36 22.28
C LYS A 221 -2.54 24.75 22.02
N GLU A 222 -1.58 24.17 22.74
CA GLU A 222 -0.15 24.45 22.59
C GLU A 222 0.29 24.21 21.15
N TYR A 223 -0.05 23.05 20.57
CA TYR A 223 0.21 22.75 19.16
C TYR A 223 -0.44 23.78 18.21
N LEU A 224 -1.71 24.11 18.40
CA LEU A 224 -2.40 25.07 17.53
C LEU A 224 -1.80 26.47 17.65
N GLN A 225 -1.34 26.86 18.84
CA GLN A 225 -0.66 28.13 19.09
C GLN A 225 0.71 28.17 18.41
N VAL A 226 1.56 27.17 18.62
CA VAL A 226 2.92 27.13 18.01
C VAL A 226 2.91 26.91 16.49
N SER A 227 1.79 26.42 15.93
CA SER A 227 1.58 26.36 14.47
C SER A 227 0.97 27.64 13.89
N GLY A 228 0.62 28.62 14.73
CA GLY A 228 -0.06 29.85 14.35
C GLY A 228 -1.50 29.63 13.85
N ARG A 229 -2.08 28.45 14.11
CA ARG A 229 -3.40 28.05 13.60
C ARG A 229 -4.53 28.41 14.55
N LEU A 230 -4.26 28.56 15.85
CA LEU A 230 -5.27 28.71 16.90
C LEU A 230 -6.29 29.81 16.58
N ASP A 231 -5.82 31.02 16.27
CA ASP A 231 -6.70 32.18 15.99
C ASP A 231 -7.53 32.00 14.71
N GLY A 232 -7.03 31.18 13.77
CA GLY A 232 -7.72 30.87 12.53
C GLY A 232 -8.62 29.63 12.61
N MET A 233 -8.73 28.95 13.75
CA MET A 233 -9.56 27.76 13.86
C MET A 233 -11.05 28.12 13.80
N GLN A 234 -11.77 27.47 12.90
CA GLN A 234 -13.20 27.65 12.68
C GLN A 234 -13.87 26.31 12.36
N ALA A 235 -15.19 26.31 12.29
CA ALA A 235 -15.97 25.15 11.86
C ALA A 235 -15.44 24.56 10.53
N GLY A 236 -15.43 23.22 10.44
CA GLY A 236 -14.92 22.46 9.32
C GLY A 236 -13.42 22.14 9.36
N LYS A 237 -12.60 22.95 10.05
CA LYS A 237 -11.15 22.76 10.09
C LYS A 237 -10.75 21.58 10.98
N VAL A 238 -9.86 20.73 10.47
CA VAL A 238 -9.32 19.59 11.20
C VAL A 238 -8.24 20.04 12.20
N ILE A 239 -8.24 19.45 13.39
CA ILE A 239 -7.23 19.74 14.41
C ILE A 239 -5.85 19.24 13.93
N PHE A 240 -5.74 17.95 13.63
CA PHE A 240 -4.50 17.29 13.22
C PHE A 240 -4.31 17.34 11.70
N ALA A 241 -4.02 18.53 11.19
CA ALA A 241 -3.81 18.79 9.77
C ALA A 241 -2.49 18.22 9.23
N MET A 242 -2.50 17.93 7.93
CA MET A 242 -1.29 17.59 7.17
C MET A 242 -0.56 18.85 6.70
N LEU A 243 0.77 18.81 6.60
CA LEU A 243 1.54 19.89 5.98
C LEU A 243 1.26 20.01 4.47
N ARG A 244 1.35 21.21 3.92
CA ARG A 244 1.25 21.50 2.49
C ARG A 244 2.41 20.89 1.72
N ASP A 245 3.61 21.22 2.18
CA ASP A 245 4.87 20.70 1.68
C ASP A 245 5.64 20.06 2.85
N PRO A 246 5.36 18.77 3.15
CA PRO A 246 6.11 18.07 4.17
C PRO A 246 7.60 18.02 3.85
N SER A 247 8.06 18.00 2.59
CA SER A 247 9.49 17.85 2.27
C SER A 247 10.36 19.06 2.65
N ARG A 248 9.77 20.24 2.75
CA ARG A 248 10.51 21.50 2.90
C ARG A 248 10.97 21.67 4.36
N LYS A 249 12.27 21.87 4.55
CA LYS A 249 12.84 22.19 5.87
C LYS A 249 12.22 23.49 6.42
N GLY A 250 11.96 23.51 7.72
CA GLY A 250 11.41 24.68 8.41
C GLY A 250 9.91 24.94 8.21
N THR A 251 9.16 24.03 7.56
CA THR A 251 7.70 24.15 7.47
C THR A 251 6.99 23.67 8.75
N GLY A 252 5.86 24.28 9.05
CA GLY A 252 4.95 23.89 10.12
C GLY A 252 4.76 24.98 11.17
N GLY A 253 5.69 25.94 11.27
CA GLY A 253 5.62 27.03 12.24
C GLY A 253 4.60 28.13 11.92
N LYS A 254 3.92 28.07 10.77
CA LYS A 254 2.93 29.07 10.35
C LYS A 254 1.64 28.41 9.84
N ALA A 255 0.50 29.06 10.02
CA ALA A 255 -0.80 28.53 9.60
C ALA A 255 -0.85 28.16 8.10
N GLY A 256 -0.22 28.98 7.26
CA GLY A 256 -0.16 28.76 5.80
C GLY A 256 0.56 27.48 5.38
N ASP A 257 1.33 26.84 6.26
CA ASP A 257 2.04 25.59 5.98
C ASP A 257 1.13 24.36 6.05
N TRP A 258 -0.14 24.50 6.45
CA TRP A 258 -1.05 23.40 6.74
C TRP A 258 -2.20 23.30 5.73
N LYS A 259 -2.69 22.08 5.51
CA LYS A 259 -3.92 21.76 4.76
C LYS A 259 -5.05 21.52 5.75
N GLU A 260 -5.74 22.58 6.15
CA GLU A 260 -6.66 22.58 7.29
C GLU A 260 -7.94 21.77 7.05
N GLU A 261 -8.22 21.43 5.80
CA GLU A 261 -9.34 20.58 5.37
C GLU A 261 -8.95 19.10 5.32
N ARG A 262 -7.65 18.78 5.45
CA ARG A 262 -7.11 17.44 5.26
C ARG A 262 -6.42 16.93 6.52
N CYS A 263 -7.05 15.95 7.15
CA CYS A 263 -6.43 15.21 8.25
C CYS A 263 -5.19 14.42 7.79
N LEU A 264 -4.35 14.05 8.76
CA LEU A 264 -3.30 13.06 8.55
C LEU A 264 -3.86 11.77 7.96
N SER A 265 -3.11 11.07 7.11
CA SER A 265 -3.46 9.73 6.64
C SER A 265 -3.16 8.67 7.70
N SER A 266 -3.74 7.47 7.57
CA SER A 266 -3.48 6.35 8.50
C SER A 266 -2.00 6.00 8.54
N ASP A 267 -1.37 5.97 7.37
CA ASP A 267 0.04 5.62 7.21
C ASP A 267 0.95 6.72 7.75
N ALA A 268 0.62 7.99 7.53
CA ALA A 268 1.39 9.11 8.09
C ALA A 268 1.36 9.07 9.61
N ASN A 269 0.19 8.79 10.18
CA ASN A 269 0.06 8.60 11.62
C ASN A 269 0.95 7.42 12.06
N LEU A 270 0.82 6.25 11.43
CA LEU A 270 1.58 5.05 11.84
C LEU A 270 3.10 5.27 11.77
N ARG A 271 3.57 6.02 10.76
CA ARG A 271 4.98 6.42 10.65
C ARG A 271 5.43 7.27 11.82
N ILE A 272 4.60 8.19 12.32
CA ILE A 272 4.90 8.98 13.53
C ILE A 272 5.06 8.03 14.72
N LEU A 273 4.11 7.12 14.97
CA LEU A 273 4.25 6.16 16.07
C LEU A 273 5.51 5.31 15.95
N LYS A 274 5.79 4.79 14.75
CA LYS A 274 6.98 3.97 14.49
C LYS A 274 8.29 4.75 14.64
N LEU A 275 8.33 6.02 14.23
CA LEU A 275 9.51 6.87 14.33
C LEU A 275 10.00 6.98 15.78
N TYR A 276 9.10 7.32 16.71
CA TYR A 276 9.44 7.47 18.12
C TYR A 276 9.60 6.12 18.80
N GLY A 277 8.73 5.16 18.50
CA GLY A 277 8.79 3.83 19.10
C GLY A 277 10.08 3.07 18.77
N ARG A 278 10.56 3.13 17.52
CA ARG A 278 11.83 2.50 17.13
C ARG A 278 13.03 3.15 17.81
N ARG A 279 13.00 4.47 18.04
CA ARG A 279 14.05 5.17 18.80
C ARG A 279 14.15 4.65 20.23
N LEU A 280 13.03 4.25 20.81
CA LEU A 280 12.96 3.63 22.14
C LEU A 280 13.25 2.13 22.14
N GLY A 281 13.56 1.52 21.00
CA GLY A 281 13.78 0.07 20.90
C GLY A 281 12.50 -0.76 21.04
N ILE A 282 11.31 -0.16 20.96
CA ILE A 282 10.05 -0.90 21.06
C ILE A 282 9.88 -1.78 19.82
N VAL A 283 9.55 -3.06 20.04
CA VAL A 283 9.33 -4.05 18.98
C VAL A 283 8.25 -3.58 18.00
N GLU A 284 8.52 -3.68 16.70
CA GLU A 284 7.68 -3.10 15.65
C GLU A 284 6.24 -3.62 15.65
N ASP A 285 6.01 -4.88 16.04
CA ASP A 285 4.67 -5.47 16.17
C ASP A 285 3.80 -4.79 17.23
N LYS A 286 4.41 -4.17 18.24
CA LYS A 286 3.71 -3.32 19.22
C LYS A 286 3.43 -1.93 18.68
N LEU A 287 4.17 -1.45 17.67
CA LEU A 287 4.08 -0.09 17.14
C LEU A 287 2.94 0.08 16.14
N ASN A 288 1.71 -0.16 16.61
CA ASN A 288 0.48 0.08 15.87
C ASN A 288 -0.61 0.68 16.77
N TYR A 289 -1.59 1.37 16.17
CA TYR A 289 -2.63 2.06 16.94
C TYR A 289 -3.58 1.14 17.69
N HIS A 290 -3.74 -0.11 17.27
CA HIS A 290 -4.58 -1.06 18.00
C HIS A 290 -3.89 -1.48 19.29
N ALA A 291 -2.59 -1.77 19.26
CA ALA A 291 -1.77 -2.02 20.44
C ALA A 291 -1.80 -0.83 21.41
N LEU A 292 -1.65 0.40 20.90
CA LEU A 292 -1.73 1.62 21.72
C LEU A 292 -3.10 1.80 22.38
N ARG A 293 -4.21 1.54 21.66
CA ARG A 293 -5.56 1.59 22.26
C ARG A 293 -5.76 0.50 23.29
N ARG A 294 -5.26 -0.70 23.04
CA ARG A 294 -5.37 -1.80 23.99
C ARG A 294 -4.58 -1.49 25.27
N ALA A 295 -3.39 -0.92 25.15
CA ALA A 295 -2.63 -0.43 26.30
C ALA A 295 -3.42 0.61 27.09
N ALA A 296 -4.00 1.60 26.41
CA ALA A 296 -4.85 2.62 27.04
C ALA A 296 -6.07 2.04 27.78
N ILE A 297 -6.78 1.11 27.13
CA ILE A 297 -7.92 0.41 27.74
C ILE A 297 -7.47 -0.37 28.97
N ARG A 298 -6.35 -1.07 28.88
CA ARG A 298 -5.85 -1.91 29.95
C ARG A 298 -5.37 -1.10 31.15
N LEU A 299 -4.65 0.01 30.92
CA LEU A 299 -4.24 0.94 31.98
C LEU A 299 -5.43 1.44 32.81
N ARG A 300 -6.55 1.77 32.16
CA ARG A 300 -7.78 2.20 32.86
C ARG A 300 -8.48 1.07 33.62
N LEU A 301 -8.50 -0.13 33.06
CA LEU A 301 -8.98 -1.31 33.78
C LEU A 301 -8.14 -1.61 35.01
N ASP A 302 -6.81 -1.48 34.91
CA ASP A 302 -5.89 -1.66 36.03
C ASP A 302 -6.06 -0.57 37.11
N GLN A 303 -6.57 0.61 36.73
CA GLN A 303 -6.99 1.68 37.66
C GLN A 303 -8.38 1.44 38.28
N GLY A 304 -9.07 0.36 37.93
CA GLY A 304 -10.38 0.02 38.48
C GLY A 304 -11.54 0.80 37.87
N GLU A 305 -11.42 1.31 36.63
CA GLU A 305 -12.55 1.97 35.96
C GLU A 305 -13.75 1.03 35.78
N SER A 306 -14.95 1.58 36.00
CA SER A 306 -16.20 0.82 35.82
C SER A 306 -16.46 0.47 34.35
N VAL A 307 -17.28 -0.56 34.11
CA VAL A 307 -17.63 -0.98 32.74
C VAL A 307 -18.32 0.14 31.96
N GLU A 308 -19.17 0.93 32.62
CA GLU A 308 -19.88 2.08 32.03
C GLU A 308 -18.89 3.20 31.65
N ALA A 309 -17.92 3.49 32.52
CA ALA A 309 -16.85 4.43 32.21
C ALA A 309 -16.03 3.95 31.01
N MET A 310 -15.71 2.66 30.96
CA MET A 310 -15.00 2.05 29.85
C MET A 310 -15.80 2.07 28.55
N GLN A 311 -17.12 1.84 28.59
CA GLN A 311 -17.99 1.95 27.40
C GLN A 311 -17.96 3.35 26.80
N ARG A 312 -18.05 4.39 27.65
CA ARG A 312 -17.92 5.79 27.21
C ARG A 312 -16.53 6.06 26.65
N PHE A 313 -15.48 5.59 27.33
CA PHE A 313 -14.09 5.75 26.90
C PHE A 313 -13.83 5.11 25.53
N VAL A 314 -14.32 3.91 25.27
CA VAL A 314 -14.11 3.26 23.95
C VAL A 314 -15.09 3.72 22.86
N ASP A 315 -16.07 4.56 23.22
CA ASP A 315 -17.23 4.98 22.41
C ASP A 315 -17.91 3.77 21.76
N SER A 316 -18.23 2.77 22.60
CA SER A 316 -18.89 1.53 22.19
C SER A 316 -20.40 1.68 22.21
N LEU A 317 -21.07 1.22 21.16
CA LEU A 317 -22.52 1.04 21.14
C LEU A 317 -22.96 -0.36 21.58
N ASP A 318 -21.99 -1.23 21.85
CA ASP A 318 -22.26 -2.60 22.27
C ASP A 318 -22.97 -2.60 23.62
N ARG A 319 -23.77 -3.64 23.88
CA ARG A 319 -24.40 -3.84 25.18
C ARG A 319 -23.32 -3.93 26.27
N PRO A 320 -23.61 -3.49 27.52
CA PRO A 320 -22.65 -3.57 28.62
C PRO A 320 -22.02 -4.95 28.79
N ASN A 321 -22.83 -6.01 28.70
CA ASN A 321 -22.37 -7.40 28.82
C ASN A 321 -21.39 -7.81 27.71
N ASP A 322 -21.61 -7.35 26.46
CA ASP A 322 -20.71 -7.65 25.34
C ASP A 322 -19.38 -6.91 25.50
N THR A 323 -19.44 -5.66 25.97
CA THR A 323 -18.26 -4.87 26.30
C THR A 323 -17.48 -5.54 27.43
N MET A 324 -18.15 -5.93 28.52
CA MET A 324 -17.53 -6.62 29.65
C MET A 324 -16.91 -7.96 29.23
N SER A 325 -17.61 -8.78 28.46
CA SER A 325 -17.11 -10.06 27.93
C SER A 325 -15.88 -9.89 27.04
N ARG A 326 -15.80 -8.78 26.30
CA ARG A 326 -14.62 -8.43 25.51
C ARG A 326 -13.47 -7.95 26.41
N LEU A 327 -13.74 -7.05 27.35
CA LEU A 327 -12.72 -6.48 28.22
C LEU A 327 -12.12 -7.54 29.17
N SER A 328 -12.91 -8.50 29.65
CA SER A 328 -12.43 -9.60 30.49
C SER A 328 -11.47 -10.55 29.78
N LYS A 329 -11.50 -10.59 28.44
CA LYS A 329 -10.57 -11.38 27.61
C LYS A 329 -9.32 -10.61 27.22
N MET A 330 -9.19 -9.33 27.61
CA MET A 330 -7.98 -8.58 27.30
C MET A 330 -6.80 -9.13 28.12
N PRO A 331 -5.64 -9.38 27.48
CA PRO A 331 -4.46 -9.80 28.21
C PRO A 331 -4.10 -8.76 29.27
N GLN A 332 -3.45 -9.20 30.35
CA GLN A 332 -2.82 -8.26 31.27
C GLN A 332 -1.68 -7.54 30.55
N LEU A 333 -1.36 -6.31 30.96
CA LEU A 333 -0.12 -5.71 30.51
C LEU A 333 1.01 -6.63 30.94
N ALA A 334 1.90 -6.97 30.01
CA ALA A 334 3.15 -7.60 30.39
C ALA A 334 3.78 -6.69 31.45
N GLN A 335 3.97 -7.22 32.66
CA GLN A 335 4.92 -6.62 33.58
C GLN A 335 6.20 -6.56 32.76
N ALA A 336 6.74 -5.35 32.57
CA ALA A 336 8.01 -5.22 31.86
C ALA A 336 8.96 -6.17 32.60
N ALA A 337 9.38 -7.24 31.92
CA ALA A 337 10.28 -8.21 32.51
C ALA A 337 11.40 -7.39 33.16
N GLU A 338 11.70 -7.71 34.42
CA GLU A 338 12.71 -6.97 35.19
C GLU A 338 14.09 -6.96 34.52
N ASP A 339 14.25 -7.76 33.46
CA ASP A 339 15.34 -7.79 32.49
C ASP A 339 15.52 -6.45 31.72
N ASP A 340 16.05 -5.47 32.43
CA ASP A 340 17.39 -4.90 32.19
C ASP A 340 17.68 -4.11 30.90
N GLN A 341 16.67 -3.45 30.31
CA GLN A 341 16.91 -2.32 29.39
C GLN A 341 16.29 -0.99 29.84
N GLY A 342 15.74 -0.94 31.06
CA GLY A 342 15.08 0.25 31.62
C GLY A 342 15.99 1.46 31.88
N GLY A 343 17.30 1.35 31.65
CA GLY A 343 18.29 2.32 32.13
C GLY A 343 18.50 3.58 31.30
N LYS A 344 18.08 3.68 30.03
CA LYS A 344 18.54 4.80 29.16
C LYS A 344 17.50 5.50 28.30
N TRP A 345 16.21 5.34 28.55
CA TRP A 345 15.19 6.04 27.74
C TRP A 345 15.22 7.57 27.87
N GLY A 346 15.67 8.08 29.02
CA GLY A 346 15.86 9.51 29.27
C GLY A 346 16.97 10.16 28.44
N GLU A 347 17.96 9.38 28.00
CA GLU A 347 19.11 9.88 27.20
C GLU A 347 18.86 9.78 25.69
N ILE A 348 17.79 9.12 25.25
CA ILE A 348 17.49 8.94 23.83
C ILE A 348 17.16 10.30 23.21
N GLU A 349 17.93 10.67 22.18
CA GLU A 349 17.73 11.89 21.42
C GLU A 349 16.37 11.89 20.72
N VAL A 350 15.71 13.06 20.72
CA VAL A 350 14.49 13.28 19.96
C VAL A 350 14.76 13.03 18.47
N PRO A 351 13.94 12.22 17.79
CA PRO A 351 14.14 11.98 16.37
C PRO A 351 14.02 13.30 15.60
N ALA A 352 15.07 13.64 14.84
CA ALA A 352 15.00 14.76 13.93
C ALA A 352 13.86 14.53 12.91
N HIS A 353 12.99 15.53 12.73
CA HIS A 353 11.98 15.57 11.66
C HIS A 353 12.65 15.89 10.31
N GLY A 354 13.67 15.12 9.95
CA GLY A 354 14.20 15.10 8.61
C GLY A 354 13.19 14.36 7.73
N PHE A 355 12.63 15.04 6.74
CA PHE A 355 11.77 14.42 5.71
C PHE A 355 12.53 13.54 4.72
N GLY A 356 13.79 13.21 5.04
CA GLY A 356 14.47 12.10 4.42
C GLY A 356 13.66 10.82 4.66
N PRO A 357 13.49 9.96 3.65
CA PRO A 357 12.86 8.66 3.82
C PRO A 357 13.52 7.91 4.99
N SER A 358 12.75 7.71 6.05
CA SER A 358 13.22 7.14 7.33
C SER A 358 13.46 5.63 7.25
N ASN A 359 12.99 4.99 6.18
CA ASN A 359 13.31 3.62 5.82
C ASN A 359 13.82 3.55 4.38
N ILE A 360 14.75 2.61 4.16
CA ILE A 360 15.36 2.26 2.86
C ILE A 360 14.29 2.03 1.77
N SER A 361 13.15 1.43 2.12
CA SER A 361 12.03 1.18 1.19
C SER A 361 11.24 2.43 0.78
N ASP A 362 11.32 3.54 1.52
CA ASP A 362 10.74 4.82 1.10
C ASP A 362 11.66 5.57 0.12
N ARG A 363 12.97 5.23 0.05
CA ARG A 363 13.90 5.72 -0.99
C ARG A 363 13.65 5.05 -2.35
N THR A 364 13.02 3.89 -2.37
CA THR A 364 12.82 3.06 -3.57
C THR A 364 11.43 3.17 -4.21
N ARG A 365 10.69 4.25 -3.92
CA ARG A 365 9.42 4.51 -4.63
C ARG A 365 9.68 4.83 -6.11
N HIS A 366 9.40 3.87 -6.98
CA HIS A 366 9.53 3.99 -8.43
C HIS A 366 8.49 4.96 -9.04
N GLY A 367 8.96 5.87 -9.90
CA GLY A 367 8.34 6.28 -11.16
C GLY A 367 6.96 6.96 -11.18
N TRP A 368 6.87 8.12 -11.86
CA TRP A 368 5.68 8.95 -12.10
C TRP A 368 4.94 9.50 -10.86
N TYR A 369 5.01 8.82 -9.70
CA TYR A 369 4.39 9.23 -8.44
C TYR A 369 5.35 9.91 -7.45
N SER A 370 6.60 10.18 -7.84
CA SER A 370 7.55 10.91 -7.00
C SER A 370 7.38 12.42 -7.20
N HIS A 371 6.33 13.01 -6.65
CA HIS A 371 6.26 14.48 -6.46
C HIS A 371 7.30 15.01 -5.43
N ARG A 372 8.35 14.23 -5.15
CA ARG A 372 9.43 14.48 -4.18
C ARG A 372 10.77 13.98 -4.71
N LYS A 373 11.08 14.26 -5.97
CA LYS A 373 12.44 14.02 -6.49
C LYS A 373 13.36 15.09 -5.90
N ASP A 374 14.56 14.71 -5.48
CA ASP A 374 15.63 15.68 -5.26
C ASP A 374 16.04 16.19 -6.66
N GLN A 375 15.51 17.35 -7.04
CA GLN A 375 15.74 17.92 -8.37
C GLN A 375 17.23 18.18 -8.63
N SER A 376 18.01 18.50 -7.59
CA SER A 376 19.44 18.73 -7.74
C SER A 376 20.18 17.43 -8.08
N ALA A 377 19.81 16.32 -7.43
CA ALA A 377 20.39 15.02 -7.72
C ALA A 377 19.99 14.49 -9.10
N VAL A 378 18.74 14.74 -9.53
CA VAL A 378 18.30 14.37 -10.89
C VAL A 378 19.03 15.21 -11.95
N GLN A 379 19.19 16.52 -11.72
CA GLN A 379 19.95 17.40 -12.60
C GLN A 379 21.40 16.94 -12.72
N ALA A 380 22.07 16.60 -11.60
CA ALA A 380 23.43 16.08 -11.62
C ALA A 380 23.55 14.83 -12.50
N VAL A 381 22.58 13.89 -12.43
CA VAL A 381 22.58 12.69 -13.29
C VAL A 381 22.32 13.03 -14.76
N MET A 382 21.55 14.08 -15.07
CA MET A 382 21.38 14.57 -16.45
C MET A 382 22.67 15.19 -16.98
N ASP A 383 23.34 16.01 -16.16
CA ASP A 383 24.58 16.73 -16.51
C ASP A 383 25.74 15.77 -16.82
N GLU A 384 25.70 14.55 -16.31
CA GLU A 384 26.68 13.50 -16.63
C GLU A 384 26.59 12.99 -18.08
N GLY A 385 25.50 13.30 -18.81
CA GLY A 385 25.39 13.00 -20.24
C GLY A 385 25.47 11.51 -20.60
N ILE A 386 25.17 10.62 -19.64
CA ILE A 386 25.29 9.18 -19.86
C ILE A 386 24.23 8.73 -20.87
N THR A 387 24.64 8.03 -21.92
CA THR A 387 23.73 7.45 -22.92
C THR A 387 23.75 5.92 -22.88
N GLY A 388 22.63 5.29 -23.21
CA GLY A 388 22.49 3.83 -23.19
C GLY A 388 22.42 3.23 -21.78
N VAL A 389 22.81 1.95 -21.67
CA VAL A 389 22.66 1.12 -20.45
C VAL A 389 23.94 0.39 -20.01
N LYS A 390 25.11 0.89 -20.43
CA LYS A 390 26.41 0.24 -20.16
C LYS A 390 26.76 0.21 -18.67
N GLN A 391 26.48 1.30 -17.96
CA GLN A 391 26.76 1.41 -16.52
C GLN A 391 25.94 0.35 -15.76
N GLU A 392 24.67 0.20 -16.11
CA GLU A 392 23.75 -0.73 -15.46
C GLU A 392 24.08 -2.20 -15.73
N ILE A 393 24.58 -2.51 -16.93
CA ILE A 393 25.15 -3.84 -17.24
C ILE A 393 26.31 -4.16 -16.29
N GLN A 394 27.22 -3.21 -16.08
CA GLN A 394 28.39 -3.42 -15.23
C GLN A 394 27.97 -3.59 -13.76
N CYS A 395 27.09 -2.71 -13.26
CA CYS A 395 26.56 -2.81 -11.91
C CYS A 395 25.81 -4.13 -11.68
N LEU A 396 24.92 -4.55 -12.58
CA LEU A 396 24.20 -5.82 -12.42
C LEU A 396 25.14 -7.03 -12.44
N ARG A 397 26.22 -7.01 -13.24
CA ARG A 397 27.26 -8.06 -13.19
C ARG A 397 27.96 -8.11 -11.84
N THR A 398 28.32 -6.96 -11.27
CA THR A 398 28.92 -6.90 -9.93
C THR A 398 27.97 -7.47 -8.89
N LEU A 399 26.69 -7.08 -8.94
CA LEU A 399 25.67 -7.59 -8.03
C LEU A 399 25.46 -9.12 -8.17
N MET A 400 25.49 -9.62 -9.40
CA MET A 400 25.40 -11.06 -9.65
C MET A 400 26.61 -11.83 -9.13
N ARG A 401 27.82 -11.26 -9.16
CA ARG A 401 29.00 -11.87 -8.52
C ARG A 401 28.84 -11.92 -7.00
N GLY A 402 28.36 -10.83 -6.40
CA GLY A 402 28.06 -10.82 -4.97
C GLY A 402 27.03 -11.87 -4.57
N LEU A 403 26.02 -12.17 -5.41
CA LEU A 403 25.10 -13.28 -5.14
C LEU A 403 25.78 -14.65 -5.05
N VAL A 404 26.89 -14.86 -5.78
CA VAL A 404 27.65 -16.11 -5.79
C VAL A 404 28.67 -16.14 -4.64
N GLU A 405 29.28 -15.00 -4.32
CA GLU A 405 30.26 -14.86 -3.24
C GLU A 405 29.61 -14.88 -1.84
N TRP A 406 28.31 -14.58 -1.78
CA TRP A 406 27.55 -14.63 -0.56
C TRP A 406 27.23 -16.07 -0.14
N GLU A 407 27.80 -16.49 0.99
CA GLU A 407 27.44 -17.73 1.71
C GLU A 407 26.03 -17.63 2.31
N SER A 408 25.02 -17.63 1.45
CA SER A 408 23.62 -17.64 1.83
C SER A 408 22.91 -18.88 1.27
N ASP A 409 21.70 -19.13 1.77
CA ASP A 409 20.89 -20.29 1.38
C ASP A 409 20.74 -20.36 -0.15
N GLU A 410 21.26 -21.44 -0.74
CA GLU A 410 21.22 -21.72 -2.18
C GLU A 410 19.80 -21.66 -2.75
N ALA A 411 18.81 -22.06 -1.94
CA ALA A 411 17.39 -22.02 -2.31
C ALA A 411 16.88 -20.59 -2.57
N VAL A 412 17.52 -19.58 -1.99
CA VAL A 412 17.16 -18.16 -2.12
C VAL A 412 18.02 -17.46 -3.18
N THR A 413 19.31 -17.76 -3.24
CA THR A 413 20.24 -17.09 -4.17
C THR A 413 20.08 -17.55 -5.61
N MET A 414 19.85 -18.85 -5.86
CA MET A 414 19.78 -19.39 -7.23
C MET A 414 18.61 -18.82 -8.07
N PRO A 415 17.38 -18.69 -7.54
CA PRO A 415 16.30 -18.03 -8.28
C PRO A 415 16.61 -16.56 -8.59
N ALA A 416 17.20 -15.84 -7.64
CA ALA A 416 17.55 -14.44 -7.81
C ALA A 416 18.66 -14.25 -8.85
N TYR A 417 19.69 -15.09 -8.83
CA TYR A 417 20.77 -15.11 -9.81
C TYR A 417 20.24 -15.41 -11.21
N THR A 418 19.39 -16.43 -11.35
CA THR A 418 18.78 -16.81 -12.63
C THR A 418 17.97 -15.64 -13.22
N LEU A 419 17.16 -14.98 -12.39
CA LEU A 419 16.36 -13.84 -12.81
C LEU A 419 17.24 -12.62 -13.17
N ALA A 420 18.31 -12.37 -12.42
CA ALA A 420 19.28 -11.34 -12.73
C ALA A 420 20.01 -11.62 -14.05
N ALA A 421 20.37 -12.88 -14.32
CA ALA A 421 21.02 -13.32 -15.55
C ALA A 421 20.13 -13.08 -16.78
N HIS A 422 18.84 -13.43 -16.71
CA HIS A 422 17.88 -13.13 -17.78
C HIS A 422 17.80 -11.62 -18.06
N ARG A 423 17.71 -10.79 -17.02
CA ARG A 423 17.64 -9.32 -17.18
C ARG A 423 18.95 -8.73 -17.70
N LEU A 424 20.09 -9.31 -17.33
CA LEU A 424 21.39 -8.95 -17.89
C LEU A 424 21.44 -9.28 -19.39
N ALA A 425 20.92 -10.43 -19.81
CA ALA A 425 20.81 -10.78 -21.21
C ALA A 425 19.94 -9.79 -21.99
N ASP A 426 18.80 -9.37 -21.42
CA ASP A 426 17.94 -8.33 -22.00
C ASP A 426 18.66 -6.99 -22.14
N LEU A 427 19.40 -6.56 -21.11
CA LEU A 427 20.21 -5.34 -21.13
C LEU A 427 21.28 -5.39 -22.22
N VAL A 428 22.02 -6.50 -22.31
CA VAL A 428 23.08 -6.70 -23.31
C VAL A 428 22.49 -6.69 -24.72
N THR A 429 21.36 -7.36 -24.93
CA THR A 429 20.65 -7.38 -26.20
C THR A 429 20.18 -5.98 -26.59
N ALA A 430 19.58 -5.24 -25.65
CA ALA A 430 19.17 -3.86 -25.87
C ALA A 430 20.37 -2.96 -26.21
N ALA A 431 21.50 -3.09 -25.51
CA ALA A 431 22.70 -2.31 -25.76
C ALA A 431 23.33 -2.63 -27.12
N LYS A 432 23.25 -3.88 -27.59
CA LYS A 432 23.69 -4.27 -28.94
C LYS A 432 22.76 -3.69 -30.01
N ALA A 433 21.45 -3.80 -29.83
CA ALA A 433 20.47 -3.23 -30.76
C ALA A 433 20.67 -1.72 -30.91
N MET A 434 20.88 -0.99 -29.81
CA MET A 434 21.17 0.46 -29.83
C MET A 434 22.46 0.83 -30.58
N LYS A 435 23.45 -0.07 -30.66
CA LYS A 435 24.67 0.14 -31.46
C LYS A 435 24.49 -0.20 -32.93
N GLN A 436 23.65 -1.19 -33.24
CA GLN A 436 23.42 -1.68 -34.60
C GLN A 436 22.39 -0.85 -35.35
N SER A 437 21.48 -0.18 -34.64
CA SER A 437 20.48 0.72 -35.22
C SER A 437 21.10 2.04 -35.68
N GLN A 438 21.87 1.99 -36.77
CA GLN A 438 21.81 3.09 -37.75
C GLN A 438 20.48 2.94 -38.50
N ARG A 439 19.49 3.75 -38.08
CA ARG A 439 18.24 4.15 -38.75
C ARG A 439 17.24 3.07 -39.25
N ASP A 440 16.05 3.18 -38.65
CA ASP A 440 14.71 3.22 -39.26
C ASP A 440 13.71 2.05 -39.11
N ASP A 441 14.08 0.77 -39.18
CA ASP A 441 13.00 -0.28 -39.22
C ASP A 441 12.67 -0.94 -37.86
N TRP A 442 13.62 -1.00 -36.92
CA TRP A 442 13.46 -1.82 -35.72
C TRP A 442 12.42 -1.28 -34.71
N THR A 443 12.17 0.03 -34.73
CA THR A 443 11.31 0.69 -33.74
C THR A 443 9.85 0.41 -34.00
N ASP A 444 9.44 0.45 -35.27
CA ASP A 444 8.07 0.12 -35.66
C ASP A 444 7.77 -1.36 -35.38
N ASP A 445 8.73 -2.25 -35.65
CA ASP A 445 8.61 -3.67 -35.31
C ASP A 445 8.47 -3.91 -33.81
N TYR A 446 9.25 -3.20 -32.98
CA TYR A 446 9.19 -3.34 -31.52
C TYR A 446 7.92 -2.74 -30.90
N LEU A 447 7.50 -1.55 -31.37
CA LEU A 447 6.25 -0.91 -30.91
C LEU A 447 5.04 -1.73 -31.32
N ARG A 448 5.05 -2.31 -32.52
CA ARG A 448 4.04 -3.25 -32.99
C ARG A 448 4.00 -4.50 -32.10
N GLU A 449 5.14 -5.14 -31.85
CA GLU A 449 5.19 -6.34 -31.00
C GLU A 449 4.73 -6.06 -29.56
N LEU A 450 5.05 -4.88 -29.02
CA LEU A 450 4.64 -4.46 -27.69
C LEU A 450 3.15 -4.15 -27.60
N ASP A 451 2.59 -3.47 -28.60
CA ASP A 451 1.16 -3.19 -28.70
C ASP A 451 0.37 -4.50 -28.92
N GLU A 452 0.86 -5.41 -29.76
CA GLU A 452 0.31 -6.76 -29.93
C GLU A 452 0.26 -7.52 -28.61
N ARG A 453 1.35 -7.50 -27.83
CA ARG A 453 1.40 -8.13 -26.49
C ARG A 453 0.41 -7.49 -25.52
N LEU A 454 0.27 -6.16 -25.51
CA LEU A 454 -0.65 -5.47 -24.59
C LEU A 454 -2.12 -5.65 -24.97
N VAL A 455 -2.42 -5.63 -26.26
CA VAL A 455 -3.75 -5.94 -26.80
C VAL A 455 -4.12 -7.38 -26.49
N ALA A 456 -3.19 -8.32 -26.66
CA ALA A 456 -3.36 -9.71 -26.25
C ALA A 456 -3.65 -9.87 -24.74
N HIS A 457 -3.30 -8.88 -23.91
CA HIS A 457 -3.53 -8.89 -22.47
C HIS A 457 -4.78 -8.08 -22.05
N GLY A 458 -5.64 -7.70 -23.00
CA GLY A 458 -6.85 -6.92 -22.75
C GLY A 458 -6.58 -5.54 -22.17
N ARG A 459 -5.34 -5.05 -22.28
CA ARG A 459 -4.97 -3.69 -21.93
C ARG A 459 -5.08 -2.83 -23.18
N PRO A 460 -5.48 -1.55 -23.06
CA PRO A 460 -5.33 -0.63 -24.17
C PRO A 460 -3.87 -0.68 -24.61
N SER A 461 -3.63 -0.67 -25.93
CA SER A 461 -2.29 -0.56 -26.51
C SER A 461 -1.52 0.54 -25.77
N MET A 462 -0.21 0.37 -25.55
CA MET A 462 0.58 1.43 -24.90
C MET A 462 0.44 2.71 -25.73
N GLY A 463 0.32 2.52 -27.05
CA GLY A 463 -0.14 3.50 -27.99
C GLY A 463 -1.31 4.34 -27.49
N ALA A 464 -2.42 3.83 -26.97
CA ALA A 464 -3.58 4.65 -26.60
C ALA A 464 -3.34 5.57 -25.38
N GLN A 465 -2.60 5.13 -24.37
CA GLN A 465 -2.29 5.95 -23.19
C GLN A 465 -1.17 6.96 -23.47
N ILE A 466 -0.16 6.54 -24.24
CA ILE A 466 0.87 7.42 -24.77
C ILE A 466 0.26 8.38 -25.80
N ARG A 467 -0.78 8.00 -26.57
CA ARG A 467 -1.55 8.87 -27.49
C ARG A 467 -2.33 9.93 -26.74
N VAL A 468 -3.01 9.59 -25.64
CA VAL A 468 -3.71 10.61 -24.83
C VAL A 468 -2.72 11.58 -24.17
N ALA A 469 -1.55 11.10 -23.74
CA ALA A 469 -0.48 11.97 -23.28
C ALA A 469 0.12 12.82 -24.41
N ALA A 470 0.53 12.21 -25.53
CA ALA A 470 1.15 12.88 -26.67
C ALA A 470 0.20 13.82 -27.45
N LEU A 471 -1.12 13.60 -27.38
CA LEU A 471 -2.13 14.50 -27.96
C LEU A 471 -2.58 15.60 -26.99
N ALA A 472 -2.44 15.40 -25.67
CA ALA A 472 -2.72 16.44 -24.67
C ALA A 472 -1.56 17.44 -24.48
N TYR A 473 -0.37 17.15 -25.01
CA TYR A 473 0.81 18.02 -24.95
C TYR A 473 1.16 18.51 -26.35
N GLY A 474 1.00 19.82 -26.55
CA GLY A 474 0.94 20.48 -27.85
C GLY A 474 2.23 20.53 -28.67
N THR A 475 2.14 21.34 -29.71
CA THR A 475 2.99 21.55 -30.88
C THR A 475 4.47 21.92 -30.64
N ASP A 476 4.96 21.95 -29.41
CA ASP A 476 6.33 22.36 -29.07
C ASP A 476 7.20 21.13 -28.79
N GLY A 477 7.95 20.68 -29.81
CA GLY A 477 8.77 19.47 -29.78
C GLY A 477 9.86 19.43 -28.70
N ASP A 478 10.26 20.57 -28.14
CA ASP A 478 11.33 20.68 -27.13
C ASP A 478 10.90 20.23 -25.72
N ALA A 479 9.62 20.38 -25.36
CA ALA A 479 9.16 20.07 -24.01
C ALA A 479 9.07 18.56 -23.71
N THR A 480 8.98 17.74 -24.75
CA THR A 480 8.87 16.27 -24.63
C THR A 480 10.22 15.59 -24.40
N ASP A 481 11.29 16.09 -24.99
CA ASP A 481 12.63 15.50 -24.85
C ASP A 481 13.17 15.69 -23.42
N GLY A 482 13.01 16.89 -22.85
CA GLY A 482 13.43 17.18 -21.48
C GLY A 482 12.78 16.28 -20.42
N ARG A 483 11.51 15.89 -20.59
CA ARG A 483 10.81 15.00 -19.66
C ARG A 483 11.28 13.55 -19.74
N LEU A 484 11.60 13.06 -20.94
CA LEU A 484 12.17 11.71 -21.10
C LEU A 484 13.59 11.66 -20.51
N GLN A 485 14.39 12.69 -20.75
CA GLN A 485 15.71 12.85 -20.11
C GLN A 485 15.62 12.88 -18.59
N GLU A 486 14.67 13.63 -18.03
CA GLU A 486 14.42 13.65 -16.59
C GLU A 486 14.02 12.27 -16.05
N GLU A 487 13.18 11.51 -16.76
CA GLU A 487 12.75 10.17 -16.35
C GLU A 487 13.89 9.13 -16.43
N VAL A 488 14.74 9.21 -17.46
CA VAL A 488 15.98 8.41 -17.57
C VAL A 488 16.89 8.72 -16.39
N ALA A 489 17.17 10.00 -16.13
CA ALA A 489 18.02 10.41 -15.03
C ALA A 489 17.45 10.01 -13.66
N THR A 490 16.13 10.15 -13.48
CA THR A 490 15.43 9.69 -12.27
C THR A 490 15.59 8.18 -12.07
N THR A 491 15.42 7.40 -13.13
CA THR A 491 15.54 5.94 -13.08
C THR A 491 16.98 5.53 -12.75
N ARG A 492 17.98 6.21 -13.32
CA ARG A 492 19.40 5.98 -13.01
C ARG A 492 19.77 6.36 -11.58
N LEU A 493 19.31 7.51 -11.09
CA LEU A 493 19.53 7.91 -9.70
C LEU A 493 19.00 6.85 -8.74
N LEU A 494 17.81 6.31 -9.03
CA LEU A 494 17.23 5.22 -8.25
C LEU A 494 18.08 3.95 -8.32
N LEU A 495 18.52 3.56 -9.51
CA LEU A 495 19.39 2.39 -9.68
C LEU A 495 20.70 2.54 -8.90
N ARG A 496 21.34 3.72 -8.93
CA ARG A 496 22.53 4.01 -8.12
C ARG A 496 22.29 3.85 -6.64
N ASN A 497 21.18 4.38 -6.14
CA ASN A 497 20.81 4.23 -4.74
C ASN A 497 20.63 2.75 -4.35
N ILE A 498 19.95 1.96 -5.20
CA ILE A 498 19.79 0.52 -4.98
C ILE A 498 21.14 -0.20 -5.02
N TYR A 499 22.02 0.14 -5.98
CA TYR A 499 23.34 -0.45 -6.11
C TYR A 499 24.21 -0.17 -4.89
N CYS A 500 24.35 1.10 -4.48
CA CYS A 500 25.11 1.47 -3.28
C CYS A 500 24.60 0.74 -2.04
N GLN A 501 23.27 0.66 -1.87
CA GLN A 501 22.65 -0.08 -0.77
C GLN A 501 22.97 -1.58 -0.80
N ALA A 502 22.92 -2.20 -1.98
CA ALA A 502 23.28 -3.60 -2.12
C ALA A 502 24.75 -3.83 -1.78
N MET A 503 25.65 -2.92 -2.12
CA MET A 503 27.07 -3.04 -1.77
C MET A 503 27.35 -2.83 -0.27
N GLU A 504 26.48 -2.12 0.45
CA GLU A 504 26.64 -1.80 1.87
C GLU A 504 25.90 -2.78 2.80
N THR A 505 24.92 -3.53 2.30
CA THR A 505 24.11 -4.42 3.15
C THR A 505 24.92 -5.62 3.63
N LYS A 506 24.68 -6.00 4.88
CA LYS A 506 25.22 -7.21 5.52
C LYS A 506 24.19 -8.31 5.70
N ASP A 507 22.94 -8.08 5.30
CA ASP A 507 21.88 -9.08 5.28
C ASP A 507 21.64 -9.66 3.87
N GLY A 508 21.57 -10.99 3.78
CA GLY A 508 21.56 -11.70 2.49
C GLY A 508 20.22 -11.74 1.82
N GLN A 509 19.14 -11.74 2.61
CA GLN A 509 17.80 -11.64 2.07
C GLN A 509 17.57 -10.23 1.50
N ASP A 510 18.06 -9.21 2.19
CA ASP A 510 18.05 -7.83 1.71
C ASP A 510 18.93 -7.67 0.47
N TYR A 511 20.11 -8.29 0.42
CA TYR A 511 20.97 -8.28 -0.77
C TYR A 511 20.23 -8.86 -1.98
N VAL A 512 19.68 -10.08 -1.84
CA VAL A 512 18.88 -10.74 -2.88
C VAL A 512 17.71 -9.87 -3.34
N HIS A 513 16.99 -9.25 -2.41
CA HIS A 513 15.89 -8.36 -2.73
C HIS A 513 16.34 -7.13 -3.52
N LEU A 514 17.45 -6.51 -3.12
CA LEU A 514 18.01 -5.34 -3.80
C LEU A 514 18.52 -5.67 -5.21
N VAL A 515 19.10 -6.86 -5.42
CA VAL A 515 19.47 -7.32 -6.78
C VAL A 515 18.24 -7.50 -7.66
N ASP A 516 17.16 -8.10 -7.15
CA ASP A 516 15.90 -8.21 -7.89
C ASP A 516 15.31 -6.83 -8.21
N LEU A 517 15.33 -5.90 -7.26
CA LEU A 517 14.85 -4.54 -7.45
C LEU A 517 15.68 -3.78 -8.50
N TYR A 518 17.00 -3.92 -8.45
CA TYR A 518 17.93 -3.33 -9.42
C TYR A 518 17.64 -3.86 -10.83
N GLY A 519 17.47 -5.18 -10.98
CA GLY A 519 17.13 -5.79 -12.25
C GLY A 519 15.80 -5.28 -12.82
N LYS A 520 14.76 -5.12 -11.99
CA LYS A 520 13.47 -4.53 -12.42
C LYS A 520 13.63 -3.08 -12.88
N GLY A 521 14.43 -2.30 -12.17
CA GLY A 521 14.76 -0.93 -12.55
C GLY A 521 15.50 -0.84 -13.89
N CYS A 522 16.41 -1.80 -14.17
CA CYS A 522 17.11 -1.90 -15.44
C CYS A 522 16.15 -2.13 -16.62
N VAL A 523 15.19 -3.04 -16.47
CA VAL A 523 14.17 -3.30 -17.51
C VAL A 523 13.35 -2.04 -17.81
N ARG A 524 13.01 -1.26 -16.78
CA ARG A 524 12.36 0.04 -16.96
C ARG A 524 13.27 1.02 -17.69
N LEU A 525 14.53 1.14 -17.28
CA LEU A 525 15.50 2.04 -17.91
C LEU A 525 15.64 1.74 -19.41
N ILE A 526 15.77 0.46 -19.79
CA ILE A 526 15.81 0.05 -21.21
C ILE A 526 14.60 0.60 -21.97
N LYS A 527 13.39 0.45 -21.42
CA LYS A 527 12.17 0.92 -22.07
C LYS A 527 12.20 2.44 -22.29
N VAL A 528 12.61 3.21 -21.29
CA VAL A 528 12.63 4.68 -21.38
C VAL A 528 13.78 5.17 -22.29
N VAL A 529 14.97 4.57 -22.21
CA VAL A 529 16.11 4.90 -23.09
C VAL A 529 15.81 4.53 -24.54
N ARG A 530 15.09 3.42 -24.78
CA ARG A 530 14.62 3.08 -26.13
C ARG A 530 13.68 4.14 -26.70
N LEU A 531 12.80 4.71 -25.87
CA LEU A 531 11.90 5.79 -26.30
C LEU A 531 12.65 7.08 -26.64
N GLN A 532 13.78 7.38 -25.97
CA GLN A 532 14.64 8.52 -26.33
C GLN A 532 15.34 8.35 -27.68
N ALA A 533 15.61 7.11 -28.08
CA ALA A 533 16.30 6.83 -29.35
C ALA A 533 15.39 6.94 -30.58
N VAL A 534 14.07 7.06 -30.38
CA VAL A 534 13.12 7.21 -31.48
C VAL A 534 12.99 8.68 -31.84
N GLU A 535 13.07 9.00 -33.14
CA GLU A 535 12.79 10.36 -33.60
C GLU A 535 11.36 10.73 -33.17
N PRO A 536 11.12 11.86 -32.46
CA PRO A 536 9.79 12.26 -32.02
C PRO A 536 8.77 12.31 -33.17
N GLY A 537 9.25 12.62 -34.39
CA GLY A 537 8.49 12.60 -35.63
C GLY A 537 8.04 11.20 -36.08
N GLN A 538 8.83 10.15 -35.84
CA GLN A 538 8.46 8.75 -36.13
C GLN A 538 7.41 8.24 -35.14
N VAL A 539 7.58 8.48 -33.84
CA VAL A 539 6.55 8.14 -32.84
C VAL A 539 5.25 8.85 -33.17
N ARG A 540 5.31 10.16 -33.49
CA ARG A 540 4.12 10.93 -33.87
C ARG A 540 3.48 10.37 -35.13
N ARG A 541 4.25 10.07 -36.18
CA ARG A 541 3.76 9.48 -37.45
C ARG A 541 3.11 8.12 -37.23
N TYR A 542 3.75 7.23 -36.48
CA TYR A 542 3.20 5.92 -36.12
C TYR A 542 1.91 6.07 -35.32
N LEU A 543 1.91 6.92 -34.28
CA LEU A 543 0.72 7.17 -33.47
C LEU A 543 -0.42 7.80 -34.27
N THR A 544 -0.11 8.74 -35.18
CA THR A 544 -1.09 9.34 -36.10
C THR A 544 -1.63 8.30 -37.06
N ALA A 545 -0.78 7.48 -37.70
CA ALA A 545 -1.21 6.41 -38.59
C ALA A 545 -2.12 5.41 -37.87
N CYS A 546 -1.76 4.99 -36.66
CA CYS A 546 -2.59 4.10 -35.84
C CYS A 546 -3.88 4.79 -35.35
N LEU A 547 -3.88 6.12 -35.13
CA LEU A 547 -5.09 6.86 -34.76
C LEU A 547 -6.03 7.01 -35.96
N THR A 548 -5.49 7.33 -37.14
CA THR A 548 -6.24 7.38 -38.40
C THR A 548 -6.85 6.03 -38.73
N GLN A 549 -6.10 4.95 -38.53
CA GLN A 549 -6.60 3.58 -38.71
C GLN A 549 -7.71 3.26 -37.70
N ALA A 550 -7.52 3.56 -36.41
CA ALA A 550 -8.55 3.36 -35.39
C ALA A 550 -9.82 4.21 -35.62
N ILE A 551 -9.68 5.44 -36.11
CA ILE A 551 -10.82 6.30 -36.49
C ILE A 551 -11.55 5.73 -37.69
N ARG A 552 -10.83 5.22 -38.70
CA ARG A 552 -11.44 4.54 -39.86
C ARG A 552 -12.23 3.32 -39.42
N GLU A 553 -11.64 2.47 -38.57
CA GLU A 553 -12.32 1.30 -37.99
C GLU A 553 -13.59 1.70 -37.21
N LEU A 554 -13.52 2.76 -36.39
CA LEU A 554 -14.68 3.32 -35.69
C LEU A 554 -15.77 3.88 -36.61
N ARG A 555 -15.40 4.56 -37.70
CA ARG A 555 -16.37 5.08 -38.68
C ARG A 555 -17.06 3.95 -39.42
N GLN A 556 -16.32 2.90 -39.76
CA GLN A 556 -16.85 1.69 -40.38
C GLN A 556 -17.80 0.96 -39.42
N GLU A 557 -17.44 0.83 -38.14
CA GLU A 557 -18.31 0.25 -37.09
C GLU A 557 -19.60 1.06 -36.86
N TRP A 558 -19.58 2.38 -37.08
CA TRP A 558 -20.72 3.26 -36.86
C TRP A 558 -21.55 3.52 -38.14
N GLY A 559 -21.19 2.91 -39.27
CA GLY A 559 -21.89 3.13 -40.55
C GLY A 559 -21.76 4.57 -41.06
N LEU A 560 -20.65 5.23 -40.74
CA LEU A 560 -20.37 6.63 -41.07
C LEU A 560 -19.34 6.80 -42.20
N ASP A 561 -18.96 5.69 -42.83
CA ASP A 561 -18.25 5.71 -44.11
C ASP A 561 -19.29 5.59 -45.24
N PRO A 562 -19.24 6.46 -46.27
CA PRO A 562 -20.20 6.46 -47.39
C PRO A 562 -20.13 5.20 -48.26
#